data_AF-A0A9D2U808-F1
#
_entry.id   AF-A0A9D2U808-F1
#
_cell.length_a   1.000
_cell.length_b   1.000
_cell.length_c   1.000
_cell.angle_alpha   90.00
_cell.angle_beta   90.00
_cell.angle_gamma   90.00
#
_symmetry.space_group_name_H-M   'P 1'
#
loop_
_entity.id
_entity.type
_entity.pdbx_description
1 polymer ?
#
loop_
_entity_poly.entity_id
_entity_poly.type
_entity_poly.pdbx_seq_one_letter_code
_entity_poly.pdbx_strand_id
1 'polypeptide(L)'
;MSVEVIKGGLLSSLQDLGRISGLALGMPRNGVLDERAHRVANYLVGNAPTYPTLEVTLLGPTLRFRQAAMIALGGADLGAELSGQVLPLNQAIAVKPEDVLRFTGRKAGLRSYLAVQGGWLGESLLDSQSTHLAGGYGGYQGRALKTGDVLEIANLPHLGSQILPAQFSFGDHVVRGKQAALRMIRGPEAVTFTESSLHTWAGQTYTVQAQSNRMGCRLAGPILQRTTQRELLSVAVSPGTVQVPPDGQPIVLLADAQTT
;
A
#
# COMPACT_ATOMS: atom_id res chain seq x y z
N MET A 1 5.98 24.03 0.70
CA MET A 1 5.92 23.82 2.17
C MET A 1 6.66 22.53 2.47
N SER A 2 7.26 22.36 3.66
CA SER A 2 8.16 21.24 3.97
C SER A 2 7.78 20.47 5.23
N VAL A 3 8.05 19.16 5.19
CA VAL A 3 7.87 18.23 6.30
C VAL A 3 9.20 17.52 6.53
N GLU A 4 9.76 17.68 7.72
CA GLU A 4 11.01 17.06 8.11
C GLU A 4 10.77 15.65 8.65
N VAL A 5 11.57 14.69 8.19
CA VAL A 5 11.57 13.31 8.67
C VAL A 5 12.55 13.18 9.82
N ILE A 6 12.05 13.26 11.06
CA ILE A 6 12.86 12.99 12.25
C ILE A 6 13.27 11.51 12.28
N LYS A 7 12.37 10.60 11.86
CA LYS A 7 12.63 9.16 11.70
C LYS A 7 11.82 8.61 10.53
N GLY A 8 12.41 7.75 9.69
CA GLY A 8 11.76 7.19 8.50
C GLY A 8 10.73 6.07 8.76
N GLY A 9 10.71 5.49 9.96
CA GLY A 9 9.92 4.30 10.27
C GLY A 9 10.58 3.02 9.71
N LEU A 10 9.83 1.91 9.67
CA LEU A 10 10.29 0.65 9.10
C LEU A 10 10.34 0.71 7.57
N LEU A 11 9.23 1.12 6.96
CA LEU A 11 9.13 1.33 5.52
C LEU A 11 8.04 2.37 5.23
N SER A 12 8.47 3.56 4.84
CA SER A 12 7.60 4.66 4.43
C SER A 12 8.01 5.14 3.05
N SER A 13 7.07 5.23 2.10
CA SER A 13 7.35 5.63 0.72
C SER A 13 6.18 6.38 0.09
N LEU A 14 6.46 7.30 -0.83
CA LEU A 14 5.41 7.96 -1.60
C LEU A 14 4.84 6.98 -2.63
N GLN A 15 3.51 6.87 -2.63
CA GLN A 15 2.76 5.97 -3.51
C GLN A 15 1.49 6.68 -4.00
N ASP A 16 1.22 6.56 -5.29
CA ASP A 16 -0.03 6.96 -5.94
C ASP A 16 -0.76 5.72 -6.52
N LEU A 17 -1.58 5.90 -7.56
CA LEU A 17 -2.31 4.80 -8.20
C LEU A 17 -1.46 3.91 -9.12
N GLY A 18 -0.17 4.24 -9.26
CA GLY A 18 0.82 3.47 -10.00
C GLY A 18 1.01 3.93 -11.45
N ARG A 19 1.96 3.26 -12.10
CA ARG A 19 2.58 3.57 -13.39
C ARG A 19 2.11 2.59 -14.46
N ILE A 20 0.88 2.76 -14.93
CA ILE A 20 0.25 1.82 -15.86
C ILE A 20 0.97 1.82 -17.22
N SER A 21 1.39 2.99 -17.71
CA SER A 21 2.10 3.15 -18.99
C SER A 21 3.45 2.43 -19.02
N GLY A 22 4.05 2.13 -17.86
CA GLY A 22 5.32 1.40 -17.75
C GLY A 22 5.21 -0.10 -18.02
N LEU A 23 4.02 -0.70 -17.93
CA LEU A 23 3.84 -2.15 -18.09
C LEU A 23 4.30 -2.66 -19.46
N ALA A 24 4.05 -1.87 -20.52
CA ALA A 24 4.48 -2.20 -21.89
C ALA A 24 6.01 -2.18 -22.07
N LEU A 25 6.73 -1.56 -21.14
CA LEU A 25 8.19 -1.45 -21.13
C LEU A 25 8.85 -2.44 -20.14
N GLY A 26 8.07 -3.35 -19.56
CA GLY A 26 8.56 -4.29 -18.54
C GLY A 26 8.75 -3.66 -17.16
N MET A 27 8.19 -2.46 -16.92
CA MET A 27 8.26 -1.81 -15.61
C MET A 27 7.03 -2.18 -14.76
N PRO A 28 7.22 -2.57 -13.48
CA PRO A 28 6.10 -2.84 -12.58
C PRO A 28 5.14 -1.66 -12.46
N ARG A 29 3.86 -1.95 -12.21
CA ARG A 29 2.83 -0.93 -11.96
C ARG A 29 3.16 -0.10 -10.72
N ASN A 30 3.70 -0.70 -9.66
CA ASN A 30 3.83 -0.08 -8.33
C ASN A 30 2.48 0.49 -7.83
N GLY A 31 2.53 1.53 -7.01
CA GLY A 31 1.33 2.13 -6.44
C GLY A 31 0.97 1.59 -5.06
N VAL A 32 -0.08 2.17 -4.49
CA VAL A 32 -0.61 1.77 -3.20
C VAL A 32 -1.12 0.33 -3.20
N LEU A 33 -0.88 -0.40 -2.10
CA LEU A 33 -1.39 -1.77 -1.96
C LEU A 33 -2.85 -1.85 -1.51
N ASP A 34 -3.34 -0.82 -0.82
CA ASP A 34 -4.74 -0.64 -0.44
C ASP A 34 -5.23 0.67 -1.03
N GLU A 35 -5.74 0.56 -2.26
CA GLU A 35 -6.25 1.67 -3.04
C GLU A 35 -7.44 2.36 -2.35
N ARG A 36 -8.27 1.63 -1.59
CA ARG A 36 -9.42 2.23 -0.91
C ARG A 36 -8.98 3.15 0.21
N ALA A 37 -8.06 2.68 1.05
CA ALA A 37 -7.51 3.46 2.15
C ALA A 37 -6.82 4.74 1.64
N HIS A 38 -6.02 4.61 0.57
CA HIS A 38 -5.41 5.73 -0.13
C HIS A 38 -6.44 6.76 -0.61
N ARG A 39 -7.47 6.30 -1.33
CA ARG A 39 -8.52 7.18 -1.88
C ARG A 39 -9.31 7.89 -0.77
N VAL A 40 -9.60 7.20 0.34
CA VAL A 40 -10.27 7.82 1.49
C VAL A 40 -9.42 8.92 2.12
N ALA A 41 -8.13 8.65 2.35
CA ALA A 41 -7.22 9.65 2.90
C ALA A 41 -7.15 10.90 2.00
N ASN A 42 -7.01 10.72 0.69
CA ASN A 42 -7.02 11.83 -0.28
C ASN A 42 -8.35 12.58 -0.30
N TYR A 43 -9.48 11.87 -0.32
CA TYR A 43 -10.81 12.48 -0.32
C TYR A 43 -11.01 13.42 0.87
N LEU A 44 -10.64 12.98 2.08
CA LEU A 44 -10.81 13.74 3.32
C LEU A 44 -10.10 15.10 3.30
N VAL A 45 -8.94 15.19 2.66
CA VAL A 45 -8.17 16.44 2.53
C VAL A 45 -8.51 17.25 1.27
N GLY A 46 -9.49 16.78 0.47
CA GLY A 46 -9.96 17.43 -0.75
C GLY A 46 -9.10 17.16 -2.00
N ASN A 47 -8.24 16.14 -1.97
CA ASN A 47 -7.37 15.82 -3.09
C ASN A 47 -8.08 14.95 -4.14
N ALA A 48 -7.62 15.05 -5.39
CA ALA A 48 -7.90 14.04 -6.39
C ALA A 48 -7.28 12.68 -5.97
N PRO A 49 -7.90 11.54 -6.33
CA PRO A 49 -7.41 10.22 -5.95
C PRO A 49 -6.06 9.84 -6.58
N THR A 50 -5.56 10.61 -7.53
CA THR A 50 -4.26 10.42 -8.17
C THR A 50 -3.11 11.04 -7.39
N TYR A 51 -3.40 11.86 -6.37
CA TYR A 51 -2.36 12.53 -5.59
C TYR A 51 -1.62 11.50 -4.74
N PRO A 52 -0.28 11.55 -4.68
CA PRO A 52 0.46 10.58 -3.88
C PRO A 52 0.13 10.75 -2.40
N THR A 53 0.11 9.62 -1.69
CA THR A 53 0.10 9.55 -0.24
C THR A 53 1.41 8.96 0.25
N LEU A 54 1.77 9.22 1.50
CA LEU A 54 2.83 8.47 2.16
C LEU A 54 2.25 7.13 2.66
N GLU A 55 2.62 6.03 2.00
CA GLU A 55 2.31 4.67 2.47
C GLU A 55 3.26 4.32 3.62
N VAL A 56 2.71 3.91 4.76
CA VAL A 56 3.42 3.61 6.00
C VAL A 56 3.17 2.17 6.41
N THR A 57 4.24 1.38 6.61
CA THR A 57 4.13 -0.06 6.95
C THR A 57 4.59 -0.35 8.38
N LEU A 58 3.72 -0.97 9.19
CA LEU A 58 3.94 -1.44 10.58
C LEU A 58 4.38 -0.38 11.61
N LEU A 59 5.59 0.16 11.45
CA LEU A 59 6.17 1.18 12.31
C LEU A 59 6.36 2.44 11.47
N GLY A 60 5.59 3.47 11.79
CA GLY A 60 5.56 4.69 10.98
C GLY A 60 6.68 5.68 11.27
N PRO A 61 6.78 6.72 10.43
CA PRO A 61 7.79 7.75 10.59
C PRO A 61 7.47 8.67 11.77
N THR A 62 8.44 9.51 12.14
CA THR A 62 8.19 10.70 12.94
C THR A 62 8.41 11.90 12.05
N LEU A 63 7.37 12.70 11.86
CA LEU A 63 7.32 13.80 10.90
C LEU A 63 7.06 15.11 11.64
N ARG A 64 7.86 16.14 11.36
CA ARG A 64 7.63 17.50 11.86
C ARG A 64 7.15 18.38 10.72
N PHE A 65 5.98 18.99 10.89
CA PHE A 65 5.42 19.90 9.90
C PHE A 65 5.98 21.29 10.13
N ARG A 66 6.66 21.88 9.15
CA ARG A 66 7.26 23.23 9.30
C ARG A 66 6.26 24.36 9.04
N GLN A 67 5.09 24.03 8.52
CA GLN A 67 3.99 24.96 8.28
C GLN A 67 2.65 24.30 8.63
N ALA A 68 1.60 25.12 8.69
CA ALA A 68 0.25 24.60 8.85
C ALA A 68 -0.15 23.74 7.64
N ALA A 69 -0.87 22.66 7.88
CA ALA A 69 -1.34 21.74 6.86
C ALA A 69 -2.67 21.10 7.24
N MET A 70 -3.34 20.47 6.28
CA MET A 70 -4.49 19.60 6.53
C MET A 70 -4.09 18.17 6.15
N ILE A 71 -4.24 17.23 7.07
CA ILE A 71 -3.85 15.83 6.87
C ILE A 71 -4.99 14.87 7.15
N ALA A 72 -4.91 13.67 6.59
CA ALA A 72 -5.79 12.57 6.96
C ALA A 72 -5.04 11.24 6.88
N LEU A 73 -5.42 10.30 7.76
CA LEU A 73 -4.95 8.92 7.72
C LEU A 73 -6.08 7.98 7.27
N GLY A 74 -5.77 7.11 6.32
CA GLY A 74 -6.60 5.96 5.94
C GLY A 74 -5.91 4.63 6.22
N GLY A 75 -6.67 3.54 6.20
CA GLY A 75 -6.13 2.17 6.28
C GLY A 75 -5.92 1.67 7.71
N ALA A 76 -4.73 1.13 7.98
CA ALA A 76 -4.37 0.53 9.27
C ALA A 76 -4.26 1.56 10.40
N ASP A 77 -4.66 1.15 11.61
CA ASP A 77 -4.36 1.88 12.83
C ASP A 77 -2.97 1.49 13.32
N LEU A 78 -2.02 2.40 13.11
CA LEU A 78 -0.63 2.28 13.53
C LEU A 78 -0.33 3.18 14.75
N GLY A 79 -1.36 3.55 15.52
CA GLY A 79 -1.22 4.31 16.76
C GLY A 79 -0.69 5.72 16.51
N ALA A 80 -1.26 6.42 15.53
CA ALA A 80 -0.83 7.77 15.17
C ALA A 80 -1.17 8.78 16.26
N GLU A 81 -0.24 9.69 16.54
CA GLU A 81 -0.38 10.78 17.49
C GLU A 81 0.21 12.06 16.91
N LEU A 82 -0.51 13.16 17.03
CA LEU A 82 -0.07 14.50 16.68
C LEU A 82 0.23 15.27 17.96
N SER A 83 1.50 15.60 18.20
CA SER A 83 1.96 16.35 19.37
C SER A 83 1.45 15.77 20.71
N GLY A 84 1.36 14.43 20.79
CA GLY A 84 0.91 13.69 21.97
C GLY A 84 -0.60 13.41 22.04
N GLN A 85 -1.41 13.95 21.13
CA GLN A 85 -2.84 13.64 21.04
C GLN A 85 -3.09 12.55 20.00
N VAL A 86 -3.99 11.62 20.29
CA VAL A 86 -4.35 10.55 19.35
C VAL A 86 -4.92 11.15 18.07
N LEU A 87 -4.35 10.79 16.92
CA LEU A 87 -4.85 11.19 15.61
C LEU A 87 -5.83 10.12 15.11
N PRO A 88 -7.13 10.45 14.94
CA PRO A 88 -8.13 9.48 14.48
C PRO A 88 -7.93 9.13 13.00
N LEU A 89 -8.24 7.89 12.66
CA LEU A 89 -8.35 7.48 11.25
C LEU A 89 -9.59 8.10 10.61
N ASN A 90 -9.52 8.25 9.29
CA ASN A 90 -10.63 8.65 8.42
C ASN A 90 -11.26 10.01 8.78
N GLN A 91 -10.44 10.92 9.30
CA GLN A 91 -10.82 12.30 9.58
C GLN A 91 -9.74 13.26 9.08
N ALA A 92 -10.16 14.40 8.56
CA ALA A 92 -9.27 15.49 8.22
C ALA A 92 -8.90 16.28 9.47
N ILE A 93 -7.61 16.48 9.71
CA ILE A 93 -7.05 17.11 10.90
C ILE A 93 -6.14 18.27 10.49
N ALA A 94 -6.38 19.44 11.08
CA ALA A 94 -5.50 20.59 10.92
C ALA A 94 -4.24 20.40 11.76
N VAL A 95 -3.10 20.66 11.14
CA VAL A 95 -1.76 20.61 11.73
C VAL A 95 -1.25 22.03 11.86
N LYS A 96 -0.64 22.37 12.99
CA LYS A 96 0.00 23.67 13.22
C LYS A 96 1.49 23.59 12.88
N PRO A 97 2.15 24.72 12.60
CA PRO A 97 3.59 24.74 12.47
C PRO A 97 4.25 24.13 13.70
N GLU A 98 5.29 23.32 13.46
CA GLU A 98 6.10 22.57 14.43
C GLU A 98 5.38 21.40 15.13
N ASP A 99 4.13 21.08 14.77
CA ASP A 99 3.50 19.84 15.23
C ASP A 99 4.27 18.60 14.74
N VAL A 100 4.30 17.59 15.61
CA VAL A 100 5.02 16.34 15.35
C VAL A 100 4.03 15.18 15.29
N LEU A 101 3.91 14.58 14.10
CA LEU A 101 3.20 13.33 13.89
C LEU A 101 4.13 12.16 14.18
N ARG A 102 3.70 11.22 15.03
CA ARG A 102 4.42 9.97 15.32
C ARG A 102 3.46 8.79 15.28
N PHE A 103 4.00 7.61 15.01
CA PHE A 103 3.27 6.35 15.07
C PHE A 103 3.83 5.50 16.21
N THR A 104 2.99 5.11 17.15
CA THR A 104 3.40 4.33 18.34
C THR A 104 3.47 2.83 18.06
N GLY A 105 2.91 2.37 16.93
CA GLY A 105 3.02 1.00 16.46
C GLY A 105 1.67 0.39 16.06
N ARG A 106 1.72 -0.77 15.43
CA ARG A 106 0.54 -1.47 14.90
C ARG A 106 -0.48 -1.80 16.01
N LYS A 107 -1.69 -1.26 15.89
CA LYS A 107 -2.90 -1.71 16.63
C LYS A 107 -3.76 -2.64 15.78
N ALA A 108 -4.05 -2.27 14.54
CA ALA A 108 -4.84 -3.08 13.61
C ALA A 108 -4.41 -2.86 12.15
N GLY A 109 -4.50 -3.90 11.32
CA GLY A 109 -4.05 -3.85 9.92
C GLY A 109 -2.52 -3.88 9.78
N LEU A 110 -2.03 -3.41 8.63
CA LEU A 110 -0.61 -3.45 8.25
C LEU A 110 -0.08 -2.14 7.65
N ARG A 111 -0.86 -1.50 6.76
CA ARG A 111 -0.46 -0.28 6.03
C ARG A 111 -1.43 0.87 6.26
N SER A 112 -0.88 2.03 6.58
CA SER A 112 -1.61 3.30 6.72
C SER A 112 -1.19 4.25 5.61
N TYR A 113 -2.08 5.16 5.21
CA TYR A 113 -1.84 6.11 4.13
C TYR A 113 -2.07 7.52 4.65
N LEU A 114 -1.00 8.33 4.64
CA LEU A 114 -1.04 9.72 5.04
C LEU A 114 -1.18 10.62 3.82
N ALA A 115 -2.33 11.26 3.71
CA ALA A 115 -2.59 12.32 2.75
C ALA A 115 -2.33 13.69 3.40
N VAL A 116 -1.82 14.61 2.59
CA VAL A 116 -1.72 16.04 2.88
C VAL A 116 -2.53 16.76 1.81
N GLN A 117 -3.30 17.79 2.19
CA GLN A 117 -3.99 18.65 1.23
C GLN A 117 -3.01 19.23 0.21
N GLY A 118 -3.35 19.12 -1.07
CA GLY A 118 -2.47 19.48 -2.20
C GLY A 118 -1.46 18.40 -2.59
N GLY A 119 -1.32 17.34 -1.79
CA GLY A 119 -0.49 16.18 -2.10
C GLY A 119 0.98 16.37 -1.73
N TRP A 120 1.66 15.24 -1.60
CA TRP A 120 3.12 15.19 -1.50
C TRP A 120 3.74 15.48 -2.87
N LEU A 121 4.87 16.16 -2.90
CA LEU A 121 5.66 16.33 -4.11
C LEU A 121 6.72 15.24 -4.16
N GLY A 122 6.73 14.47 -5.25
CA GLY A 122 7.71 13.45 -5.53
C GLY A 122 8.16 13.48 -7.00
N GLU A 123 9.25 12.78 -7.27
CA GLU A 123 9.74 12.53 -8.61
C GLU A 123 8.71 11.71 -9.39
N SER A 124 8.29 12.25 -10.53
CA SER A 124 7.39 11.56 -11.46
C SER A 124 8.20 10.82 -12.52
N LEU A 125 7.74 9.63 -12.87
CA LEU A 125 8.24 8.86 -13.99
C LEU A 125 7.05 8.16 -14.64
N LEU A 126 6.90 8.27 -15.97
CA LEU A 126 5.79 7.67 -16.72
C LEU A 126 4.43 7.93 -16.06
N ASP A 127 4.16 9.20 -15.79
CA ASP A 127 2.90 9.72 -15.21
C ASP A 127 2.57 9.19 -13.79
N SER A 128 3.56 8.73 -13.04
CA SER A 128 3.39 8.27 -11.67
C SER A 128 4.54 8.69 -10.76
N GLN A 129 4.17 9.12 -9.56
CA GLN A 129 5.03 9.44 -8.41
C GLN A 129 5.19 8.26 -7.45
N SER A 130 4.76 7.05 -7.83
CA SER A 130 4.97 5.86 -7.02
C SER A 130 6.43 5.45 -6.97
N THR A 131 6.92 5.19 -5.76
CA THR A 131 8.28 4.72 -5.50
C THR A 131 8.42 3.26 -5.90
N HIS A 132 9.39 2.93 -6.75
CA HIS A 132 9.85 1.56 -6.97
C HIS A 132 11.16 1.30 -6.22
N LEU A 133 11.07 0.61 -5.08
CA LEU A 133 12.22 0.41 -4.19
C LEU A 133 13.35 -0.41 -4.82
N ALA A 134 13.02 -1.45 -5.60
CA ALA A 134 14.02 -2.32 -6.21
C ALA A 134 14.73 -1.62 -7.38
N GLY A 135 14.00 -0.83 -8.17
CA GLY A 135 14.55 -0.08 -9.30
C GLY A 135 15.13 1.29 -8.94
N GLY A 136 14.88 1.81 -7.73
CA GLY A 136 15.47 3.05 -7.26
C GLY A 136 14.93 4.30 -7.95
N TYR A 137 13.65 4.35 -8.32
CA TYR A 137 13.05 5.51 -9.00
C TYR A 137 11.65 5.87 -8.50
N GLY A 138 11.24 7.12 -8.77
CA GLY A 138 9.93 7.66 -8.43
C GLY A 138 9.77 8.01 -6.95
N GLY A 139 8.77 8.83 -6.64
CA GLY A 139 8.47 9.21 -5.26
C GLY A 139 9.57 10.06 -4.64
N TYR A 140 10.10 9.69 -3.48
CA TYR A 140 11.18 10.44 -2.85
C TYR A 140 12.53 9.78 -3.13
N GLN A 141 13.26 10.28 -4.14
CA GLN A 141 14.59 9.80 -4.54
C GLN A 141 14.62 8.27 -4.81
N GLY A 142 13.50 7.69 -5.26
CA GLY A 142 13.41 6.25 -5.54
C GLY A 142 13.54 5.32 -4.34
N ARG A 143 13.40 5.82 -3.11
CA ARG A 143 13.71 5.04 -1.90
C ARG A 143 12.70 5.28 -0.77
N ALA A 144 12.82 4.46 0.27
CA ALA A 144 12.13 4.70 1.53
C ALA A 144 12.69 5.95 2.23
N LEU A 145 11.85 6.59 3.03
CA LEU A 145 12.24 7.73 3.86
C LEU A 145 13.28 7.35 4.90
N LYS A 146 14.19 8.28 5.16
CA LYS A 146 15.28 8.19 6.13
C LYS A 146 15.27 9.41 7.05
N THR A 147 15.92 9.26 8.19
CA THR A 147 16.15 10.38 9.12
C THR A 147 16.86 11.53 8.41
N GLY A 148 16.35 12.74 8.59
CA GLY A 148 16.89 13.97 8.00
C GLY A 148 16.34 14.30 6.61
N ASP A 149 15.54 13.41 6.00
CA ASP A 149 14.86 13.74 4.75
C ASP A 149 13.90 14.93 4.96
N VAL A 150 13.70 15.71 3.90
CA VAL A 150 12.73 16.80 3.87
C VAL A 150 11.84 16.58 2.67
N LEU A 151 10.56 16.29 2.93
CA LEU A 151 9.54 16.18 1.89
C LEU A 151 8.92 17.54 1.63
N GLU A 152 8.58 17.78 0.36
CA GLU A 152 7.79 18.93 -0.01
C GLU A 152 6.32 18.56 -0.17
N ILE A 153 5.45 19.51 0.14
CA ILE A 153 4.02 19.43 -0.08
C ILE A 153 3.60 20.62 -0.94
N ALA A 154 2.63 20.39 -1.83
CA ALA A 154 2.16 21.42 -2.74
C ALA A 154 1.57 22.60 -1.95
N ASN A 155 1.91 23.82 -2.36
CA ASN A 155 1.34 25.02 -1.78
C ASN A 155 0.06 25.38 -2.53
N LEU A 156 -1.06 24.80 -2.11
CA LEU A 156 -2.38 25.15 -2.66
C LEU A 156 -3.17 26.00 -1.67
N PRO A 157 -4.01 26.93 -2.14
CA PRO A 157 -4.98 27.60 -1.28
C PRO A 157 -5.87 26.55 -0.60
N HIS A 158 -6.24 26.78 0.65
CA HIS A 158 -7.07 25.84 1.41
C HIS A 158 -8.37 25.54 0.66
N LEU A 159 -8.48 24.32 0.12
CA LEU A 159 -9.65 23.86 -0.63
C LEU A 159 -10.80 23.38 0.30
N GLY A 160 -10.65 23.54 1.62
CA GLY A 160 -11.54 22.97 2.63
C GLY A 160 -11.22 21.52 2.95
N SER A 161 -11.87 20.97 3.98
CA SER A 161 -11.82 19.54 4.30
C SER A 161 -13.13 18.88 3.92
N GLN A 162 -13.09 17.57 3.64
CA GLN A 162 -14.28 16.76 3.39
C GLN A 162 -14.60 15.92 4.61
N ILE A 163 -15.88 15.67 4.82
CA ILE A 163 -16.38 14.73 5.82
C ILE A 163 -16.91 13.53 5.05
N LEU A 164 -16.60 12.31 5.52
CA LEU A 164 -17.18 11.12 4.94
C LEU A 164 -18.71 11.16 5.09
N PRO A 165 -19.48 10.84 4.04
CA PRO A 165 -20.93 10.74 4.14
C PRO A 165 -21.33 9.78 5.25
N ALA A 166 -22.42 10.06 5.97
CA ALA A 166 -22.86 9.22 7.11
C ALA A 166 -23.10 7.75 6.72
N GLN A 167 -23.49 7.49 5.47
CA GLN A 167 -23.68 6.17 4.88
C GLN A 167 -22.39 5.48 4.43
N PHE A 168 -21.25 6.17 4.46
CA PHE A 168 -19.98 5.59 4.05
C PHE A 168 -19.58 4.49 5.03
N SER A 169 -19.40 3.29 4.49
CA SER A 169 -18.84 2.16 5.22
C SER A 169 -17.82 1.49 4.33
N PHE A 170 -16.71 1.07 4.92
CA PHE A 170 -15.78 0.18 4.22
C PHE A 170 -16.37 -1.21 3.98
N GLY A 171 -17.55 -1.51 4.54
CA GLY A 171 -18.23 -2.80 4.45
C GLY A 171 -17.41 -3.95 5.04
N ASP A 172 -17.68 -5.17 4.57
CA ASP A 172 -16.98 -6.40 4.97
C ASP A 172 -15.55 -6.48 4.41
N HIS A 173 -15.09 -5.45 3.69
CA HIS A 173 -13.76 -5.44 3.07
C HIS A 173 -12.63 -5.08 4.05
N VAL A 174 -12.95 -4.56 5.24
CA VAL A 174 -11.96 -4.34 6.31
C VAL A 174 -11.87 -5.60 7.14
N VAL A 175 -10.75 -6.29 7.03
CA VAL A 175 -10.44 -7.46 7.84
C VAL A 175 -10.17 -7.00 9.28
N ARG A 176 -11.12 -7.26 10.18
CA ARG A 176 -11.02 -6.91 11.60
C ARG A 176 -10.38 -8.02 12.45
N GLY A 177 -10.07 -9.17 11.86
CA GLY A 177 -9.50 -10.35 12.52
C GLY A 177 -8.12 -10.75 12.00
N LYS A 178 -7.64 -11.92 12.46
CA LYS A 178 -6.38 -12.54 11.98
C LYS A 178 -6.54 -13.31 10.67
N GLN A 179 -7.78 -13.52 10.22
CA GLN A 179 -8.12 -14.29 9.04
C GLN A 179 -9.01 -13.44 8.12
N ALA A 180 -8.80 -13.61 6.81
CA ALA A 180 -9.56 -12.95 5.77
C ALA A 180 -9.99 -13.99 4.73
N ALA A 181 -11.25 -13.92 4.30
CA ALA A 181 -11.70 -14.66 3.13
C ALA A 181 -11.48 -13.82 1.87
N LEU A 182 -10.81 -14.38 0.88
CA LEU A 182 -10.59 -13.74 -0.42
C LEU A 182 -11.40 -14.47 -1.48
N ARG A 183 -12.10 -13.69 -2.31
CA ARG A 183 -12.73 -14.22 -3.52
C ARG A 183 -11.64 -14.39 -4.58
N MET A 184 -11.72 -15.48 -5.32
CA MET A 184 -10.77 -15.80 -6.39
C MET A 184 -11.51 -16.26 -7.64
N ILE A 185 -10.85 -16.07 -8.78
CA ILE A 185 -11.28 -16.61 -10.07
C ILE A 185 -10.24 -17.66 -10.47
N ARG A 186 -10.69 -18.79 -11.00
CA ARG A 186 -9.78 -19.84 -11.49
C ARG A 186 -8.96 -19.28 -12.66
N GLY A 187 -7.64 -19.35 -12.53
CA GLY A 187 -6.71 -18.97 -13.60
C GLY A 187 -6.62 -20.03 -14.70
N PRO A 188 -5.97 -19.72 -15.84
CA PRO A 188 -5.87 -20.63 -16.97
C PRO A 188 -5.15 -21.94 -16.62
N GLU A 189 -4.15 -21.89 -15.74
CA GLU A 189 -3.36 -23.05 -15.33
C GLU A 189 -4.05 -23.91 -14.25
N ALA A 190 -5.25 -23.55 -13.78
CA ALA A 190 -5.96 -24.31 -12.75
C ALA A 190 -6.18 -25.78 -13.15
N VAL A 191 -6.36 -26.05 -14.45
CA VAL A 191 -6.50 -27.40 -15.03
C VAL A 191 -5.25 -28.27 -14.88
N THR A 192 -4.10 -27.67 -14.54
CA THR A 192 -2.84 -28.37 -14.31
C THR A 192 -2.67 -28.83 -12.87
N PHE A 193 -3.66 -28.60 -12.00
CA PHE A 193 -3.68 -29.06 -10.61
C PHE A 193 -4.62 -30.24 -10.43
N THR A 194 -4.35 -31.05 -9.42
CA THR A 194 -5.29 -32.12 -9.01
C THR A 194 -6.56 -31.50 -8.46
N GLU A 195 -7.71 -32.16 -8.66
CA GLU A 195 -8.99 -31.71 -8.10
C GLU A 195 -8.95 -31.59 -6.57
N SER A 196 -8.23 -32.48 -5.89
CA SER A 196 -7.99 -32.41 -4.44
C SER A 196 -7.23 -31.14 -4.04
N SER A 197 -6.26 -30.71 -4.85
CA SER A 197 -5.52 -29.47 -4.60
C SER A 197 -6.39 -28.23 -4.83
N LEU A 198 -7.23 -28.22 -5.87
CA LEU A 198 -8.18 -27.12 -6.10
C LEU A 198 -9.20 -27.00 -4.96
N HIS A 199 -9.71 -28.13 -4.46
CA HIS A 199 -10.59 -28.15 -3.28
C HIS A 199 -9.85 -27.66 -2.03
N THR A 200 -8.62 -28.11 -1.83
CA THR A 200 -7.75 -27.70 -0.71
C THR A 200 -7.47 -26.20 -0.74
N TRP A 201 -7.13 -25.64 -1.90
CA TRP A 201 -6.91 -24.21 -2.08
C TRP A 201 -8.14 -23.37 -1.74
N ALA A 202 -9.34 -23.85 -2.09
CA ALA A 202 -10.59 -23.15 -1.80
C ALA A 202 -11.10 -23.30 -0.36
N GLY A 203 -10.77 -24.41 0.31
CA GLY A 203 -11.33 -24.75 1.61
C GLY A 203 -10.40 -24.57 2.81
N GLN A 204 -9.08 -24.49 2.61
CA GLN A 204 -8.11 -24.45 3.70
C GLN A 204 -7.56 -23.05 3.98
N THR A 205 -7.07 -22.85 5.20
CA THR A 205 -6.42 -21.60 5.61
C THR A 205 -4.94 -21.63 5.26
N TYR A 206 -4.44 -20.52 4.73
CA TYR A 206 -3.03 -20.29 4.49
C TYR A 206 -2.51 -19.13 5.34
N THR A 207 -1.27 -19.23 5.79
CA THR A 207 -0.62 -18.23 6.65
C THR A 207 0.32 -17.37 5.83
N VAL A 208 0.17 -16.03 5.93
CA VAL A 208 1.13 -15.09 5.33
C VAL A 208 2.48 -15.23 6.02
N GLN A 209 3.53 -15.46 5.24
CA GLN A 209 4.88 -15.66 5.75
C GLN A 209 5.67 -14.34 5.83
N ALA A 210 6.70 -14.32 6.69
CA ALA A 210 7.46 -13.12 7.03
C ALA A 210 8.25 -12.51 5.86
N GLN A 211 8.62 -13.31 4.86
CA GLN A 211 9.31 -12.88 3.64
C GLN A 211 8.37 -12.22 2.60
N SER A 212 7.11 -12.00 2.95
CA SER A 212 6.16 -11.26 2.12
C SER A 212 6.53 -9.79 2.05
N ASN A 213 6.49 -9.22 0.85
CA ASN A 213 6.81 -7.82 0.61
C ASN A 213 5.85 -7.22 -0.43
N ARG A 214 6.18 -6.07 -1.01
CA ARG A 214 5.33 -5.40 -2.02
C ARG A 214 5.30 -6.09 -3.38
N MET A 215 6.24 -7.01 -3.66
CA MET A 215 6.24 -7.81 -4.90
C MET A 215 5.30 -9.01 -4.79
N GLY A 216 5.33 -9.71 -3.65
CA GLY A 216 4.52 -10.90 -3.45
C GLY A 216 4.24 -11.23 -1.99
N CYS A 217 3.01 -11.67 -1.73
CA CYS A 217 2.57 -12.22 -0.46
C CYS A 217 2.75 -13.74 -0.50
N ARG A 218 3.69 -14.26 0.27
CA ARG A 218 3.98 -15.70 0.32
C ARG A 218 3.12 -16.38 1.35
N LEU A 219 2.51 -17.49 0.96
CA LEU A 219 1.55 -18.22 1.76
C LEU A 219 2.11 -19.59 2.13
N ALA A 220 2.01 -19.94 3.42
CA ALA A 220 2.29 -21.27 3.94
C ALA A 220 0.99 -22.02 4.22
N GLY A 221 0.88 -23.23 3.69
CA GLY A 221 -0.23 -24.14 3.96
C GLY A 221 -0.05 -25.50 3.31
N PRO A 222 -1.15 -26.24 3.09
CA PRO A 222 -1.12 -27.49 2.33
C PRO A 222 -0.46 -27.32 0.96
N ILE A 223 0.32 -28.31 0.55
CA ILE A 223 1.04 -28.32 -0.73
C ILE A 223 0.04 -28.56 -1.86
N LEU A 224 0.04 -27.66 -2.85
CA LEU A 224 -0.77 -27.82 -4.05
C LEU A 224 -0.02 -28.66 -5.09
N GLN A 225 -0.61 -29.79 -5.47
CA GLN A 225 -0.02 -30.74 -6.39
C GLN A 225 -0.49 -30.51 -7.83
N ARG A 226 0.48 -30.40 -8.73
CA ARG A 226 0.27 -30.33 -10.18
C ARG A 226 0.15 -31.74 -10.78
N THR A 227 -0.68 -31.89 -11.80
CA THR A 227 -0.81 -33.11 -12.61
C THR A 227 0.27 -33.24 -13.67
N THR A 228 1.03 -32.16 -13.91
CA THR A 228 2.10 -32.11 -14.89
C THR A 228 3.33 -31.38 -14.35
N GLN A 229 4.51 -31.82 -14.79
CA GLN A 229 5.79 -31.16 -14.54
C GLN A 229 6.18 -30.19 -15.67
N ARG A 230 5.26 -29.92 -16.61
CA ARG A 230 5.54 -29.04 -17.75
C ARG A 230 5.97 -27.65 -17.30
N GLU A 231 7.06 -27.18 -17.89
CA GLU A 231 7.50 -25.79 -17.78
C GLU A 231 6.52 -24.87 -18.51
N LEU A 232 6.23 -23.73 -17.89
CA LEU A 232 5.39 -22.69 -18.47
C LEU A 232 6.28 -21.71 -19.22
N LEU A 233 5.85 -21.29 -20.40
CA LEU A 233 6.43 -20.13 -21.05
C LEU A 233 6.16 -18.90 -20.19
N SER A 234 7.07 -17.93 -20.20
CA SER A 234 6.83 -16.63 -19.56
C SER A 234 5.58 -15.99 -20.15
N VAL A 235 4.67 -15.54 -19.28
CA VAL A 235 3.39 -14.93 -19.67
C VAL A 235 3.16 -13.69 -18.82
N ALA A 236 2.46 -12.71 -19.37
CA ALA A 236 2.13 -11.52 -18.61
C ALA A 236 1.37 -11.85 -17.32
N VAL A 237 1.73 -11.20 -16.22
CA VAL A 237 1.06 -11.35 -14.93
C VAL A 237 0.57 -10.00 -14.41
N SER A 238 -0.33 -10.03 -13.43
CA SER A 238 -0.87 -8.83 -12.82
C SER A 238 -1.00 -8.99 -11.30
N PRO A 239 -1.03 -7.88 -10.54
CA PRO A 239 -1.33 -7.95 -9.11
C PRO A 239 -2.64 -8.71 -8.85
N GLY A 240 -2.60 -9.66 -7.92
CA GLY A 240 -3.70 -10.59 -7.63
C GLY A 240 -3.54 -11.97 -8.27
N THR A 241 -2.68 -12.14 -9.28
CA THR A 241 -2.30 -13.46 -9.79
C THR A 241 -1.68 -14.29 -8.67
N VAL A 242 -2.12 -15.53 -8.52
CA VAL A 242 -1.55 -16.49 -7.56
C VAL A 242 -0.65 -17.44 -8.32
N GLN A 243 0.65 -17.37 -8.05
CA GLN A 243 1.65 -18.28 -8.60
C GLN A 243 1.92 -19.41 -7.60
N VAL A 244 2.13 -20.61 -8.12
CA VAL A 244 2.48 -21.79 -7.31
C VAL A 244 3.76 -22.38 -7.87
N PRO A 245 4.93 -22.09 -7.25
CA PRO A 245 6.21 -22.67 -7.65
C PRO A 245 6.25 -24.20 -7.43
N PRO A 246 7.34 -24.88 -7.84
CA PRO A 246 7.48 -26.34 -7.69
C PRO A 246 7.36 -26.87 -6.25
N ASP A 247 7.58 -26.02 -5.23
CA ASP A 247 7.39 -26.37 -3.81
C ASP A 247 5.91 -26.44 -3.39
N GLY A 248 4.99 -26.05 -4.28
CA GLY A 248 3.55 -26.09 -4.09
C GLY A 248 3.01 -25.03 -3.13
N GLN A 249 3.83 -24.06 -2.70
CA GLN A 249 3.43 -22.99 -1.78
C GLN A 249 2.96 -21.74 -2.56
N PRO A 250 1.73 -21.26 -2.38
CA PRO A 250 1.21 -20.15 -3.17
C PRO A 250 1.89 -18.80 -2.88
N ILE A 251 2.02 -17.97 -3.90
CA ILE A 251 2.49 -16.58 -3.83
C ILE A 251 1.48 -15.69 -4.55
N VAL A 252 0.86 -14.76 -3.82
CA VAL A 252 -0.03 -13.75 -4.42
C VAL A 252 0.83 -12.57 -4.88
N LEU A 253 0.82 -12.28 -6.18
CA LEU A 253 1.53 -11.14 -6.74
C LEU A 253 0.89 -9.82 -6.31
N LEU A 254 1.71 -8.83 -5.99
CA LEU A 254 1.31 -7.54 -5.44
C LEU A 254 1.77 -6.38 -6.33
N ALA A 255 1.64 -5.14 -5.86
CA ALA A 255 1.84 -3.92 -6.66
C ALA A 255 3.22 -3.81 -7.35
N ASP A 256 4.28 -4.33 -6.73
CA ASP A 256 5.65 -4.28 -7.26
C ASP A 256 6.04 -5.58 -7.99
N ALA A 257 5.08 -6.45 -8.31
CA ALA A 257 5.35 -7.70 -9.02
C ALA A 257 5.96 -7.48 -10.40
N GLN A 258 6.67 -8.50 -10.88
CA GLN A 258 7.17 -8.59 -12.24
C GLN A 258 6.03 -8.49 -13.27
N THR A 259 6.37 -8.12 -14.51
CA THR A 259 5.39 -7.97 -15.60
C THR A 259 5.11 -9.27 -16.36
N THR A 260 6.03 -10.25 -16.30
CA THR A 260 5.98 -11.55 -17.00
C THR A 260 6.57 -12.67 -16.15
#